data_AF-A0A1J3GLH9-F1
#
_entry.id   AF-A0A1J3GLH9-F1
#
_cell.length_a   1.000
_cell.length_b   1.000
_cell.length_c   1.000
_cell.angle_alpha   90.00
_cell.angle_beta   90.00
_cell.angle_gamma   90.00
#
_symmetry.space_group_name_H-M   'P 1'
#
loop_
_entity.id
_entity.type
_entity.pdbx_description
1 polymer ?
#
loop_
_entity_poly.entity_id
_entity_poly.type
_entity_poly.pdbx_seq_one_letter_code
_entity_poly.pdbx_strand_id
1 'polypeptide(L)'
;GDLDVLKVLAEAHSELAMTVDLMNTTALHTAATQGHTEVVNFLLELGSSLAGIAKSNGKTALHSASRNGHVRVVKALLASEPATAIRMDKKGQTALHMAVKGTNVEVVDELIKADRSSINIADTKGNTAL
;
A
#
# COMPACT_ATOMS: atom_id res chain seq x y z
N GLY A 1 1.25 14.59 5.78
CA GLY A 1 0.31 14.85 4.68
C GLY A 1 0.60 16.14 3.95
N ASP A 2 1.50 16.98 4.44
CA ASP A 2 1.88 18.22 3.79
C ASP A 2 2.84 17.92 2.62
N LEU A 3 2.34 18.09 1.40
CA LEU A 3 3.09 17.83 0.17
C LEU A 3 4.19 18.87 -0.05
N ASP A 4 3.96 20.12 0.35
CA ASP A 4 4.90 21.22 0.10
C ASP A 4 6.14 21.07 0.96
N VAL A 5 5.97 20.69 2.23
CA VAL A 5 7.10 20.30 3.10
C VAL A 5 7.86 19.12 2.51
N LEU A 6 7.16 18.14 1.95
CA LEU A 6 7.78 16.94 1.36
C LEU A 6 8.58 17.25 0.09
N LYS A 7 8.09 18.17 -0.74
CA LYS A 7 8.82 18.66 -1.94
C LYS A 7 10.09 19.39 -1.54
N VAL A 8 10.01 20.32 -0.57
CA VAL A 8 11.19 21.03 -0.06
C VAL A 8 12.23 20.06 0.50
N LEU A 9 11.79 19.03 1.23
CA LEU A 9 12.70 18.00 1.75
C LEU A 9 13.30 17.13 0.64
N ALA A 10 12.55 16.78 -0.40
CA ALA A 10 13.04 15.99 -1.52
C ALA A 10 14.02 16.78 -2.42
N GLU A 11 13.81 18.08 -2.58
CA GLU A 11 14.74 18.99 -3.28
C GLU A 11 16.05 19.15 -2.51
N ALA A 12 15.99 19.25 -1.18
CA ALA A 12 17.17 19.33 -0.34
C ALA A 12 17.93 17.99 -0.27
N HIS A 13 17.20 16.87 -0.17
CA HIS A 13 17.74 15.54 0.01
C HIS A 13 16.79 14.45 -0.54
N SER A 14 16.89 14.12 -1.83
CA SER A 14 16.01 13.15 -2.49
C SER A 14 15.99 11.77 -1.83
N GLU A 15 17.09 11.36 -1.20
CA GLU A 15 17.19 10.06 -0.53
C GLU A 15 16.38 9.98 0.77
N LEU A 16 16.13 11.10 1.45
CA LEU A 16 15.35 11.10 2.70
C LEU A 16 13.90 10.67 2.49
N ALA A 17 13.32 10.95 1.32
CA ALA A 17 11.97 10.54 0.97
C ALA A 17 11.81 9.00 0.87
N MET A 18 12.92 8.28 0.66
CA MET A 18 12.97 6.83 0.49
C MET A 18 13.50 6.10 1.74
N THR A 19 13.83 6.84 2.80
CA THR A 19 14.35 6.23 4.04
C THR A 19 13.31 5.35 4.72
N VAL A 20 13.82 4.36 5.45
CA VAL A 20 13.05 3.38 6.21
C VAL A 20 13.36 3.52 7.69
N ASP A 21 12.34 3.47 8.54
CA ASP A 21 12.55 3.42 9.99
C ASP A 21 12.96 2.01 10.47
N LEU A 22 13.17 1.83 11.78
CA LEU A 22 13.52 0.54 12.40
C LEU A 22 12.49 -0.59 12.13
N MET A 23 11.28 -0.25 11.67
CA MET A 23 10.24 -1.19 11.28
C MET A 23 10.11 -1.36 9.76
N ASN A 24 11.10 -0.87 9.01
CA ASN A 24 11.09 -0.79 7.55
C ASN A 24 9.91 0.02 6.99
N THR A 25 9.46 1.05 7.72
CA THR A 25 8.35 1.93 7.32
C THR A 25 8.87 3.08 6.49
N THR A 26 8.33 3.25 5.28
CA THR A 26 8.62 4.39 4.40
C THR A 26 7.60 5.52 4.57
N ALA A 27 7.91 6.71 4.06
CA ALA A 27 6.95 7.81 3.95
C ALA A 27 5.67 7.39 3.19
N LEU A 28 5.80 6.50 2.19
CA LEU A 28 4.69 5.96 1.40
C LEU A 28 3.71 5.16 2.27
N HIS A 29 4.21 4.36 3.23
CA HIS A 29 3.34 3.62 4.16
C HIS A 29 2.49 4.58 5.01
N THR A 30 3.10 5.64 5.53
CA THR A 30 2.41 6.63 6.34
C THR A 30 1.38 7.39 5.51
N ALA A 31 1.75 7.88 4.33
CA ALA A 31 0.85 8.58 3.43
C ALA A 31 -0.33 7.70 3.00
N ALA A 32 -0.06 6.42 2.69
CA ALA A 32 -1.08 5.45 2.30
C ALA A 32 -2.03 5.08 3.45
N THR A 33 -1.51 4.98 4.68
CA THR A 33 -2.33 4.73 5.88
C THR A 33 -3.30 5.89 6.13
N GLN A 34 -2.85 7.13 5.89
CA GLN A 34 -3.62 8.35 6.14
C GLN A 34 -4.47 8.81 4.94
N GLY A 35 -4.35 8.17 3.77
CA GLY A 35 -5.13 8.52 2.58
C GLY A 35 -4.63 9.75 1.80
N HIS A 36 -3.39 10.19 2.04
CA HIS A 36 -2.80 11.36 1.38
C HIS A 36 -2.41 11.06 -0.07
N THR A 37 -3.40 11.06 -0.96
CA THR A 37 -3.26 10.62 -2.36
C THR A 37 -2.19 11.42 -3.12
N GLU A 38 -2.13 12.74 -2.95
CA GLU A 38 -1.16 13.58 -3.65
C GLU A 38 0.28 13.28 -3.21
N VAL A 39 0.48 13.06 -1.91
CA VAL A 39 1.78 12.62 -1.37
C VAL A 39 2.15 11.23 -1.87
N VAL A 40 1.19 10.31 -1.96
CA VAL A 40 1.42 8.97 -2.52
C VAL A 40 1.88 9.07 -3.97
N ASN A 41 1.18 9.84 -4.81
CA ASN A 41 1.56 10.01 -6.21
C ASN A 41 2.95 10.60 -6.35
N PHE A 42 3.25 11.67 -5.61
CA PHE A 42 4.58 12.29 -5.63
C PHE A 42 5.69 11.32 -5.22
N LEU A 43 5.48 10.51 -4.17
CA LEU A 43 6.45 9.51 -3.76
C LEU A 43 6.64 8.41 -4.81
N LEU A 44 5.57 7.96 -5.47
CA LEU A 44 5.66 6.96 -6.53
C LEU A 44 6.36 7.51 -7.80
N GLU A 45 6.21 8.80 -8.09
CA GLU A 45 6.95 9.49 -9.15
C GLU A 45 8.46 9.56 -8.85
N LEU A 46 8.84 9.73 -7.58
CA LEU A 46 10.24 9.66 -7.16
C LEU A 46 10.84 8.25 -7.24
N GLY A 47 10.00 7.21 -7.09
CA GLY A 47 10.43 5.82 -7.20
C GLY A 47 9.28 4.83 -7.10
N SER A 48 8.91 4.23 -8.23
CA SER A 48 7.82 3.25 -8.29
C SER A 48 8.08 1.99 -7.45
N SER A 49 9.36 1.63 -7.23
CA SER A 49 9.78 0.52 -6.38
C SER A 49 9.39 0.67 -4.91
N LEU A 50 9.02 1.88 -4.47
CA LEU A 50 8.53 2.12 -3.11
C LEU A 50 7.22 1.38 -2.81
N ALA A 51 6.37 1.14 -3.82
CA ALA A 51 5.12 0.39 -3.66
C ALA A 51 5.37 -1.05 -3.21
N GLY A 52 6.47 -1.64 -3.68
CA GLY A 52 6.98 -2.97 -3.38
C GLY A 52 7.80 -3.07 -2.08
N ILE A 53 7.99 -1.99 -1.32
CA ILE A 53 8.62 -2.08 0.00
C ILE A 53 7.62 -2.62 1.02
N ALA A 54 8.05 -3.59 1.83
CA ALA A 54 7.27 -4.17 2.91
C ALA A 54 7.87 -3.81 4.26
N LYS A 55 7.02 -3.47 5.23
CA LYS A 55 7.39 -3.34 6.64
C LYS A 55 7.96 -4.65 7.20
N SER A 56 8.53 -4.58 8.40
CA SER A 56 9.03 -5.74 9.15
C SER A 56 7.99 -6.85 9.38
N ASN A 57 6.68 -6.54 9.28
CA ASN A 57 5.60 -7.52 9.37
C ASN A 57 5.12 -8.04 8.00
N GLY A 58 5.80 -7.70 6.91
CA GLY A 58 5.46 -8.08 5.54
C GLY A 58 4.40 -7.19 4.88
N LYS A 59 3.81 -6.23 5.60
CA LYS A 59 2.76 -5.37 5.03
C LYS A 59 3.34 -4.30 4.13
N THR A 60 2.70 -4.10 3.00
CA THR A 60 2.97 -3.04 2.03
C THR A 60 2.12 -1.81 2.31
N ALA A 61 2.38 -0.69 1.63
CA ALA A 61 1.49 0.47 1.63
C ALA A 61 0.06 0.11 1.18
N LEU A 62 -0.08 -0.80 0.22
CA LEU A 62 -1.38 -1.26 -0.30
C LEU A 62 -2.21 -1.97 0.79
N HIS A 63 -1.58 -2.74 1.69
CA HIS A 63 -2.28 -3.38 2.81
C HIS A 63 -2.94 -2.35 3.73
N SER A 64 -2.21 -1.29 4.07
CA SER A 64 -2.71 -0.22 4.94
C SER A 64 -3.81 0.59 4.27
N ALA A 65 -3.60 1.02 3.02
CA ALA A 65 -4.61 1.75 2.26
C ALA A 65 -5.90 0.94 2.10
N SER A 66 -5.78 -0.36 1.85
CA SER A 66 -6.92 -1.24 1.65
C SER A 66 -7.74 -1.43 2.93
N ARG A 67 -7.07 -1.62 4.07
CA ARG A 67 -7.73 -1.71 5.38
C ARG A 67 -8.50 -0.44 5.73
N ASN A 68 -7.96 0.72 5.37
CA ASN A 68 -8.52 2.01 5.74
C ASN A 68 -9.48 2.59 4.69
N GLY A 69 -9.72 1.90 3.58
CA GLY A 69 -10.71 2.31 2.59
C GLY A 69 -10.26 3.41 1.63
N HIS A 70 -8.96 3.67 1.52
CA HIS A 70 -8.43 4.77 0.72
C HIS A 70 -8.37 4.41 -0.76
N VAL A 71 -9.53 4.35 -1.42
CA VAL A 71 -9.69 3.89 -2.81
C VAL A 71 -8.75 4.58 -3.79
N ARG A 72 -8.58 5.91 -3.69
CA ARG A 72 -7.68 6.66 -4.58
C ARG A 72 -6.21 6.26 -4.42
N VAL A 73 -5.77 6.02 -3.18
CA VAL A 73 -4.42 5.53 -2.88
C VAL A 73 -4.25 4.10 -3.38
N VAL A 74 -5.26 3.23 -3.20
CA VAL A 74 -5.25 1.85 -3.71
C VAL A 74 -5.05 1.85 -5.22
N LYS A 75 -5.80 2.67 -5.96
CA LYS A 75 -5.64 2.84 -7.41
C LYS A 75 -4.24 3.27 -7.81
N ALA A 76 -3.69 4.29 -7.13
CA ALA A 76 -2.33 4.79 -7.40
C ALA A 76 -1.27 3.71 -7.19
N LEU A 77 -1.34 2.98 -6.06
CA LEU A 77 -0.39 1.91 -5.75
C LEU A 77 -0.48 0.74 -6.73
N LEU A 78 -1.70 0.33 -7.11
CA LEU A 78 -1.92 -0.73 -8.10
C LEU A 78 -1.47 -0.33 -9.50
N ALA A 79 -1.67 0.94 -9.89
CA ALA A 79 -1.18 1.45 -11.17
C ALA A 79 0.35 1.47 -11.23
N SER A 80 1.02 1.79 -10.10
CA SER A 80 2.48 1.80 -10.02
C SER A 80 3.08 0.39 -9.95
N GLU A 81 2.50 -0.52 -9.17
CA GLU A 81 3.01 -1.88 -9.02
C GLU A 81 1.88 -2.91 -8.83
N PRO A 82 1.27 -3.40 -9.92
CA PRO A 82 0.12 -4.30 -9.87
C PRO A 82 0.39 -5.61 -9.11
N ALA A 83 1.64 -6.11 -9.16
CA ALA A 83 2.05 -7.35 -8.49
C ALA A 83 1.87 -7.29 -6.96
N THR A 84 1.73 -6.10 -6.37
CA THR A 84 1.47 -5.94 -4.94
C THR A 84 0.07 -6.41 -4.52
N ALA A 85 -0.88 -6.55 -5.45
CA ALA A 85 -2.26 -6.98 -5.19
C ALA A 85 -2.34 -8.37 -4.52
N ILE A 86 -1.50 -9.30 -4.96
CA ILE A 86 -1.43 -10.68 -4.44
C ILE A 86 -0.32 -10.89 -3.42
N ARG A 87 0.45 -9.86 -3.09
CA ARG A 87 1.55 -9.99 -2.12
C ARG A 87 0.99 -10.22 -0.72
N MET A 88 1.55 -11.21 -0.04
CA MET A 88 1.15 -11.61 1.31
C MET A 88 2.04 -10.98 2.38
N ASP A 89 1.43 -10.58 3.50
CA ASP A 89 2.16 -10.25 4.72
C ASP A 89 2.64 -11.51 5.46
N LYS A 90 3.32 -11.35 6.61
CA LYS A 90 3.82 -12.48 7.41
C LYS A 90 2.72 -13.40 7.96
N LYS A 91 1.45 -12.99 7.90
CA LYS A 91 0.29 -13.81 8.28
C LYS A 91 -0.37 -14.45 7.05
N GLY A 92 0.25 -14.37 5.88
CA GLY A 92 -0.34 -14.88 4.62
C GLY A 92 -1.45 -13.98 4.08
N GLN A 93 -1.64 -12.77 4.62
CA GLN A 93 -2.79 -11.95 4.27
C GLN A 93 -2.43 -11.01 3.14
N THR A 94 -3.29 -10.95 2.14
CA THR A 94 -3.19 -10.01 1.02
C THR A 94 -3.87 -8.68 1.32
N ALA A 95 -3.74 -7.71 0.42
CA ALA A 95 -4.51 -6.47 0.45
C ALA A 95 -6.03 -6.73 0.47
N LEU A 96 -6.51 -7.80 -0.19
CA LEU A 96 -7.93 -8.17 -0.22
C LEU A 96 -8.45 -8.56 1.17
N HIS A 97 -7.69 -9.37 1.92
CA HIS A 97 -8.02 -9.69 3.32
C HIS A 97 -8.12 -8.42 4.18
N MET A 98 -7.26 -7.43 3.93
CA MET A 98 -7.29 -6.17 4.65
C MET A 98 -8.53 -5.34 4.30
N ALA A 99 -8.90 -5.29 3.02
CA ALA A 99 -10.10 -4.59 2.54
C ALA A 99 -11.39 -5.13 3.17
N VAL A 100 -11.54 -6.46 3.22
CA VAL A 100 -12.70 -7.10 3.86
C VAL A 100 -12.73 -6.81 5.36
N LYS A 101 -11.60 -6.92 6.07
CA LYS A 101 -11.51 -6.55 7.49
C LYS A 101 -11.83 -5.08 7.77
N GLY A 102 -11.57 -4.21 6.80
CA GLY A 102 -11.91 -2.79 6.84
C GLY A 102 -13.34 -2.48 6.41
N THR A 103 -14.12 -3.47 5.96
CA THR A 103 -15.48 -3.32 5.42
C THR A 103 -15.59 -2.38 4.19
N ASN A 104 -14.53 -2.27 3.40
CA ASN A 104 -14.44 -1.32 2.29
C ASN A 104 -14.78 -1.97 0.94
N VAL A 105 -16.06 -1.95 0.56
CA VAL A 105 -16.56 -2.62 -0.67
C VAL A 105 -15.92 -2.09 -1.95
N GLU A 106 -15.73 -0.77 -2.06
CA GLU A 106 -15.09 -0.17 -3.25
C GLU A 106 -13.64 -0.63 -3.42
N VAL A 107 -12.89 -0.75 -2.32
CA VAL A 107 -11.52 -1.27 -2.37
C VAL A 107 -11.50 -2.73 -2.78
N VAL A 108 -12.45 -3.54 -2.28
CA VAL A 108 -12.59 -4.95 -2.66
C VAL A 108 -12.78 -5.07 -4.18
N ASP A 109 -13.66 -4.26 -4.75
CA ASP A 109 -13.91 -4.25 -6.19
C ASP A 109 -12.66 -3.85 -7.00
N GLU A 110 -11.92 -2.81 -6.56
CA GLU A 110 -10.68 -2.41 -7.21
C GLU A 110 -9.58 -3.50 -7.15
N LEU A 111 -9.44 -4.19 -6.02
CA LEU A 111 -8.46 -5.27 -5.87
C LEU A 111 -8.82 -6.50 -6.72
N ILE A 112 -10.09 -6.86 -6.81
CA ILE A 112 -10.57 -7.96 -7.65
C ILE A 112 -10.40 -7.63 -9.15
N LYS A 113 -10.65 -6.37 -9.54
CA LYS A 113 -10.38 -5.89 -10.90
C LYS A 113 -8.90 -5.95 -11.25
N ALA A 114 -8.03 -5.61 -10.31
CA ALA A 114 -6.58 -5.67 -10.51
C ALA A 114 -6.09 -7.11 -10.62
N ASP A 115 -6.54 -8.02 -9.74
CA ASP A 115 -6.23 -9.44 -9.83
C ASP A 115 -7.31 -10.32 -9.18
N ARG A 116 -8.05 -11.05 -10.02
CA ARG A 116 -9.11 -11.98 -9.57
C ARG A 116 -8.58 -13.19 -8.79
N SER A 117 -7.32 -13.58 -8.98
CA SER A 117 -6.73 -14.70 -8.26
C SER A 117 -6.64 -14.45 -6.75
N SER A 118 -6.62 -13.17 -6.35
CA SER A 118 -6.54 -12.74 -4.94
C SER A 118 -7.66 -13.28 -4.05
N ILE A 119 -8.81 -13.65 -4.61
CA ILE A 119 -9.97 -14.20 -3.90
C ILE A 119 -9.66 -15.58 -3.30
N ASN A 120 -8.86 -16.39 -4.00
CA ASN A 120 -8.58 -17.77 -3.62
C ASN A 120 -7.32 -17.92 -2.76
N ILE A 121 -6.64 -16.81 -2.45
CA ILE A 121 -5.44 -16.84 -1.60
C ILE A 121 -5.90 -17.02 -0.16
N ALA A 122 -5.43 -18.09 0.48
CA ALA A 122 -5.68 -18.35 1.89
C ALA A 122 -4.53 -17.83 2.75
N ASP A 123 -4.87 -17.27 3.91
CA ASP A 123 -3.91 -16.87 4.92
C ASP A 123 -3.28 -18.09 5.64
N THR A 124 -2.35 -17.85 6.57
CA THR A 124 -1.65 -18.95 7.26
C THR A 124 -2.55 -19.83 8.13
N LYS A 125 -3.82 -19.44 8.31
CA LYS A 125 -4.84 -20.22 9.02
C LYS A 125 -5.82 -20.92 8.06
N GLY A 126 -5.60 -20.83 6.75
CA GLY A 126 -6.47 -21.41 5.73
C GLY A 126 -7.71 -20.57 5.43
N ASN A 127 -7.83 -19.33 5.93
CA ASN A 127 -8.97 -18.47 5.63
C ASN A 127 -8.71 -17.69 4.34
N THR A 128 -9.68 -17.70 3.43
CA THR A 128 -9.71 -16.75 2.31
C THR A 128 -10.08 -15.34 2.79
N ALA A 129 -10.04 -14.36 1.89
CA ALA A 129 -10.50 -13.01 2.23
C ALA A 129 -12.00 -12.93 2.52
N LEU A 130 -12.80 -13.86 1.98
CA LEU A 130 -14.25 -14.01 2.19
C LEU A 130 -14.57 -14.86 3.41
#